data_AF-A0A8X7YDQ2-F1
#
_entry.id   AF-A0A8X7YDQ2-F1
#
_cell.length_a   1.000
_cell.length_b   1.000
_cell.length_c   1.000
_cell.angle_alpha   90.00
_cell.angle_beta   90.00
_cell.angle_gamma   90.00
#
_symmetry.space_group_name_H-M   'P 1'
#
loop_
_entity.id
_entity.type
_entity.pdbx_description
1 polymer ?
#
loop_
_entity_poly.entity_id
_entity_poly.type
_entity_poly.pdbx_seq_one_letter_code
_entity_poly.pdbx_strand_id
1 'polypeptide(L)'
;MEKEKDVETLLKDLANYKVQMAAKDSASSQLLLEQDHFQKSSEEISILLKKSEVERDVYCEDCREARTRIHELEAKVKEMTDELLETRKIREKLTHVLSELKATEEEILRMETQLATAREVNLKALAEAELMATAANMEKKRFEELVKHVVELNEAILVLKLASIEAEKEKCMVLSDKDARLESAMEMATQAQEQVEDMKKRLEIIQELENQLLAKSILLKADLIVKERDNSDQTFYFGALETELNQLKEELKNENEEASHLSRSVEILMDELQEVKTKMYEIKEREKEAQIEVAVLKSELHKGRSELSAAEARTGSVKFGLYLAVQQLAVEAEAAERKNQRLKGLYKVTEESEDFGLMHTDQYQKYSCQDVEAFQKNESNAESVKRRNENDGDIKISLEEYEFLIRKAEKAGEFLRRESSNMSITSENKYETQLLKKELEIAIVKNRELRTRLEQAVTRAEAAEKATTILEDQQKRRQEQKQRIKAAIVGLREESTSRELSS
;
A
#
# COMPACT_ATOMS: atom_id res chain seq x y z
N MET A 1 -78.66 229.34 60.48
CA MET A 1 -79.55 228.21 60.11
C MET A 1 -78.72 226.94 59.82
N GLU A 2 -77.50 226.81 60.36
CA GLU A 2 -76.71 225.57 60.20
C GLU A 2 -77.18 224.43 61.11
N LYS A 3 -77.29 224.68 62.41
CA LYS A 3 -77.44 223.66 63.48
C LYS A 3 -78.55 222.61 63.30
N GLU A 4 -79.57 222.89 62.50
CA GLU A 4 -80.68 221.96 62.25
C GLU A 4 -80.32 220.94 61.16
N LYS A 5 -79.57 221.35 60.13
CA LYS A 5 -79.00 220.43 59.14
C LYS A 5 -77.95 219.50 59.77
N ASP A 6 -77.13 220.03 60.67
CA ASP A 6 -76.07 219.27 61.36
C ASP A 6 -76.66 218.06 62.11
N VAL A 7 -77.79 218.24 62.81
CA VAL A 7 -78.47 217.17 63.55
C VAL A 7 -79.12 216.14 62.61
N GLU A 8 -79.73 216.57 61.51
CA GLU A 8 -80.28 215.64 60.51
C GLU A 8 -79.17 214.80 59.85
N THR A 9 -78.02 215.41 59.53
CA THR A 9 -76.84 214.65 59.05
C THR A 9 -76.32 213.67 60.10
N LEU A 10 -76.18 214.06 61.37
CA LEU A 10 -75.70 213.17 62.42
C LEU A 10 -76.64 211.99 62.70
N LEU A 11 -77.96 212.18 62.63
CA LEU A 11 -78.93 211.09 62.74
C LEU A 11 -78.87 210.15 61.53
N LYS A 12 -78.68 210.69 60.33
CA LYS A 12 -78.51 209.92 59.08
C LYS A 12 -77.21 209.13 59.09
N ASP A 13 -76.12 209.71 59.58
CA ASP A 13 -74.83 209.03 59.78
C ASP A 13 -74.94 207.93 60.84
N LEU A 14 -75.60 208.20 61.98
CA LEU A 14 -75.85 207.17 63.00
C LEU A 14 -76.66 205.99 62.47
N ALA A 15 -77.67 206.24 61.63
CA ALA A 15 -78.43 205.19 60.95
C ALA A 15 -77.56 204.42 59.94
N ASN A 16 -76.73 205.13 59.16
CA ASN A 16 -75.78 204.54 58.21
C ASN A 16 -74.74 203.65 58.94
N TYR A 17 -74.17 204.12 60.05
CA TYR A 17 -73.27 203.32 60.90
C TYR A 17 -73.98 202.09 61.48
N LYS A 18 -75.24 202.18 61.92
CA LYS A 18 -76.00 201.00 62.38
C LYS A 18 -76.22 199.98 61.26
N VAL A 19 -76.55 200.42 60.05
CA VAL A 19 -76.68 199.53 58.87
C VAL A 19 -75.34 198.92 58.50
N GLN A 20 -74.24 199.68 58.54
CA GLN A 20 -72.89 199.16 58.30
C GLN A 20 -72.44 198.16 59.37
N MET A 21 -72.77 198.38 60.64
CA MET A 21 -72.51 197.42 61.71
C MET A 21 -73.32 196.14 61.51
N ALA A 22 -74.64 196.24 61.32
CA ALA A 22 -75.47 195.06 61.05
C ALA A 22 -75.03 194.29 59.78
N ALA A 23 -74.58 194.99 58.74
CA ALA A 23 -74.00 194.37 57.55
C ALA A 23 -72.65 193.68 57.82
N LYS A 24 -71.78 194.29 58.65
CA LYS A 24 -70.53 193.67 59.11
C LYS A 24 -70.77 192.46 60.01
N ASP A 25 -71.74 192.54 60.92
CA ASP A 25 -72.09 191.45 61.84
C ASP A 25 -72.72 190.29 61.05
N SER A 26 -73.56 190.58 60.06
CA SER A 26 -74.10 189.59 59.11
C SER A 26 -72.99 188.96 58.25
N ALA A 27 -72.07 189.76 57.71
CA ALA A 27 -70.94 189.26 56.92
C ALA A 27 -69.95 188.45 57.78
N SER A 28 -69.71 188.86 59.02
CA SER A 28 -68.89 188.12 59.99
C SER A 28 -69.53 186.78 60.36
N SER A 29 -70.85 186.77 60.58
CA SER A 29 -71.62 185.55 60.83
C SER A 29 -71.62 184.61 59.62
N GLN A 30 -71.72 185.16 58.40
CA GLN A 30 -71.64 184.39 57.16
C GLN A 30 -70.23 183.82 56.94
N LEU A 31 -69.17 184.62 57.16
CA LEU A 31 -67.79 184.14 57.11
C LEU A 31 -67.51 183.04 58.14
N LEU A 32 -68.14 183.10 59.33
CA LEU A 32 -68.03 182.05 60.33
C LEU A 32 -68.70 180.74 59.88
N LEU A 33 -69.86 180.83 59.20
CA LEU A 33 -70.55 179.68 58.59
C LEU A 33 -69.76 179.11 57.39
N GLU A 34 -69.16 179.96 56.56
CA GLU A 34 -68.28 179.53 55.47
C GLU A 34 -67.02 178.86 56.03
N GLN A 35 -66.42 179.40 57.10
CA GLN A 35 -65.28 178.78 57.79
C GLN A 35 -65.63 177.40 58.39
N ASP A 36 -66.77 177.29 59.08
CA ASP A 36 -67.28 176.02 59.62
C ASP A 36 -67.56 174.99 58.51
N HIS A 37 -68.13 175.42 57.38
CA HIS A 37 -68.32 174.58 56.20
C HIS A 37 -66.99 174.11 55.59
N PHE A 38 -66.02 175.01 55.40
CA PHE A 38 -64.69 174.64 54.88
C PHE A 38 -63.93 173.72 55.85
N GLN A 39 -64.06 173.93 57.17
CA GLN A 39 -63.49 173.03 58.17
C GLN A 39 -64.10 171.63 58.06
N LYS A 40 -65.44 171.50 58.05
CA LYS A 40 -66.13 170.21 57.89
C LYS A 40 -65.76 169.49 56.61
N SER A 41 -65.70 170.21 55.49
CA SER A 41 -65.25 169.66 54.21
C SER A 41 -63.79 169.20 54.25
N SER A 42 -62.90 169.96 54.91
CA SER A 42 -61.50 169.56 55.11
C SER A 42 -61.36 168.34 56.03
N GLU A 43 -62.21 168.20 57.05
CA GLU A 43 -62.25 167.04 57.94
C GLU A 43 -62.76 165.79 57.20
N GLU A 44 -63.82 165.90 56.39
CA GLU A 44 -64.33 164.83 55.53
C GLU A 44 -63.29 164.38 54.49
N ILE A 45 -62.64 165.32 53.80
CA ILE A 45 -61.55 165.02 52.85
C ILE A 45 -60.36 164.35 53.58
N SER A 46 -60.04 164.75 54.82
CA SER A 46 -58.99 164.08 55.62
C SER A 46 -59.37 162.64 55.98
N ILE A 47 -60.65 162.37 56.27
CA ILE A 47 -61.15 161.01 56.55
C ILE A 47 -61.12 160.15 55.28
N LEU A 48 -61.57 160.69 54.14
CA LEU A 48 -61.54 159.98 52.85
C LEU A 48 -60.11 159.70 52.37
N LEU A 49 -59.18 160.64 52.55
CA LEU A 49 -57.76 160.44 52.25
C LEU A 49 -57.19 159.29 53.09
N LYS A 50 -57.34 159.33 54.43
CA LYS A 50 -56.87 158.27 55.33
C LYS A 50 -57.46 156.90 54.98
N LYS A 51 -58.75 156.85 54.61
CA LYS A 51 -59.40 155.61 54.16
C LYS A 51 -58.77 155.08 52.86
N SER A 52 -58.55 155.96 51.87
CA SER A 52 -57.91 155.60 50.60
C SER A 52 -56.43 155.21 50.77
N GLU A 53 -55.73 155.78 51.75
CA GLU A 53 -54.35 155.39 52.09
C GLU A 53 -54.31 153.98 52.67
N VAL A 54 -55.18 153.66 53.63
CA VAL A 54 -55.31 152.30 54.18
C VAL A 54 -55.70 151.29 53.10
N GLU A 55 -56.66 151.62 52.22
CA GLU A 55 -57.05 150.75 51.10
C GLU A 55 -55.90 150.51 50.12
N ARG A 56 -55.16 151.56 49.74
CA ARG A 56 -53.96 151.46 48.90
C ARG A 56 -52.90 150.57 49.55
N ASP A 57 -52.67 150.73 50.86
CA ASP A 57 -51.61 150.01 51.56
C ASP A 57 -51.95 148.52 51.72
N VAL A 58 -53.24 148.17 51.90
CA VAL A 58 -53.74 146.79 51.79
C VAL A 58 -53.51 146.24 50.38
N TYR A 59 -53.92 146.95 49.31
CA TYR A 59 -53.66 146.51 47.93
C TYR A 59 -52.17 146.34 47.62
N CYS A 60 -51.29 147.15 48.24
CA CYS A 60 -49.86 147.03 48.08
C CYS A 60 -49.30 145.74 48.73
N GLU A 61 -49.84 145.34 49.87
CA GLU A 61 -49.45 144.09 50.55
C GLU A 61 -50.05 142.85 49.85
N ASP A 62 -51.30 142.90 49.39
CA ASP A 62 -51.89 141.88 48.51
C ASP A 62 -51.02 141.68 47.25
N CYS A 63 -50.59 142.78 46.63
CA CYS A 63 -49.68 142.75 45.48
C CYS A 63 -48.24 142.32 45.84
N ARG A 64 -47.83 142.36 47.10
CA ARG A 64 -46.56 141.77 47.57
C ARG A 64 -46.73 140.26 47.75
N GLU A 65 -47.76 139.82 48.46
CA GLU A 65 -48.04 138.41 48.70
C GLU A 65 -48.27 137.64 47.39
N ALA A 66 -49.02 138.24 46.44
CA ALA A 66 -49.22 137.66 45.11
C ALA A 66 -47.89 137.45 44.35
N ARG A 67 -46.93 138.38 44.45
CA ARG A 67 -45.59 138.23 43.85
C ARG A 67 -44.77 137.14 44.52
N THR A 68 -44.81 137.04 45.86
CA THR A 68 -44.16 135.93 46.58
C THR A 68 -44.72 134.57 46.14
N ARG A 69 -46.06 134.44 46.06
CA ARG A 69 -46.73 133.22 45.58
C ARG A 69 -46.39 132.90 44.12
N ILE A 70 -46.27 133.89 43.25
CA ILE A 70 -45.81 133.69 41.86
C ILE A 70 -44.39 133.13 41.84
N HIS A 71 -43.44 133.72 42.58
CA HIS A 71 -42.06 133.22 42.61
C HIS A 71 -41.93 131.81 43.23
N GLU A 72 -42.75 131.47 44.22
CA GLU A 72 -42.84 130.08 44.73
C GLU A 72 -43.35 129.09 43.67
N LEU A 73 -44.34 129.50 42.87
CA LEU A 73 -44.89 128.67 41.79
C LEU A 73 -43.90 128.55 40.61
N GLU A 74 -43.21 129.63 40.24
CA GLU A 74 -42.13 129.62 39.25
C GLU A 74 -40.99 128.67 39.67
N ALA A 75 -40.58 128.70 40.94
CA ALA A 75 -39.59 127.79 41.49
C ALA A 75 -40.04 126.32 41.41
N LYS A 76 -41.27 126.01 41.84
CA LYS A 76 -41.85 124.66 41.77
C LYS A 76 -42.02 124.17 40.33
N VAL A 77 -42.42 125.03 39.40
CA VAL A 77 -42.52 124.69 37.97
C VAL A 77 -41.15 124.37 37.38
N LYS A 78 -40.10 125.10 37.79
CA LYS A 78 -38.73 124.78 37.39
C LYS A 78 -38.26 123.44 37.98
N GLU A 79 -38.46 123.23 39.27
CA GLU A 79 -38.13 121.98 39.97
C GLU A 79 -38.77 120.76 39.29
N MET A 80 -40.09 120.79 39.05
CA MET A 80 -40.79 119.74 38.29
C MET A 80 -40.28 119.57 36.85
N THR A 81 -39.79 120.64 36.21
CA THR A 81 -39.23 120.57 34.86
C THR A 81 -37.87 119.86 34.87
N ASP A 82 -37.02 120.15 35.85
CA ASP A 82 -35.73 119.49 36.03
C ASP A 82 -35.91 118.00 36.43
N GLU A 83 -36.90 117.68 37.29
CA GLU A 83 -37.30 116.30 37.62
C GLU A 83 -37.82 115.51 36.41
N LEU A 84 -38.70 116.12 35.58
CA LEU A 84 -39.20 115.50 34.35
C LEU A 84 -38.07 115.24 33.35
N LEU A 85 -37.08 116.12 33.29
CA LEU A 85 -35.91 116.00 32.42
C LEU A 85 -34.96 114.88 32.89
N GLU A 86 -34.74 114.70 34.19
CA GLU A 86 -33.96 113.54 34.67
C GLU A 86 -34.76 112.22 34.55
N THR A 87 -36.06 112.24 34.84
CA THR A 87 -36.98 111.12 34.59
C THR A 87 -36.96 110.67 33.12
N ARG A 88 -36.80 111.62 32.19
CA ARG A 88 -36.59 111.34 30.77
C ARG A 88 -35.24 110.66 30.50
N LYS A 89 -34.12 111.17 31.02
CA LYS A 89 -32.80 110.54 30.87
C LYS A 89 -32.78 109.11 31.43
N ILE A 90 -33.42 108.89 32.58
CA ILE A 90 -33.56 107.55 33.20
C ILE A 90 -34.34 106.62 32.27
N ARG A 91 -35.44 107.09 31.67
CA ARG A 91 -36.23 106.33 30.69
C ARG A 91 -35.45 105.99 29.43
N GLU A 92 -34.68 106.94 28.89
CA GLU A 92 -33.84 106.75 27.71
C GLU A 92 -32.73 105.72 27.97
N LYS A 93 -32.07 105.78 29.15
CA LYS A 93 -31.13 104.75 29.62
C LYS A 93 -31.81 103.38 29.77
N LEU A 94 -33.01 103.32 30.35
CA LEU A 94 -33.76 102.07 30.51
C LEU A 94 -34.10 101.43 29.15
N THR A 95 -34.53 102.22 28.16
CA THR A 95 -34.80 101.71 26.81
C THR A 95 -33.53 101.21 26.11
N HIS A 96 -32.37 101.82 26.35
CA HIS A 96 -31.09 101.35 25.84
C HIS A 96 -30.72 99.98 26.44
N VAL A 97 -30.76 99.84 27.76
CA VAL A 97 -30.46 98.56 28.45
C VAL A 97 -31.44 97.45 28.03
N LEU A 98 -32.73 97.76 27.84
CA LEU A 98 -33.70 96.79 27.31
C LEU A 98 -33.37 96.34 25.88
N SER A 99 -32.82 97.21 25.03
CA SER A 99 -32.39 96.83 23.67
C SER A 99 -31.14 95.95 23.67
N GLU A 100 -30.19 96.19 24.58
CA GLU A 100 -28.99 95.36 24.76
C GLU A 100 -29.31 93.98 25.35
N LEU A 101 -30.21 93.94 26.34
CA LEU A 101 -30.70 92.70 26.93
C LEU A 101 -31.42 91.83 25.89
N LYS A 102 -32.24 92.43 25.03
CA LYS A 102 -32.90 91.71 23.93
C LYS A 102 -31.90 91.23 22.86
N ALA A 103 -30.88 92.01 22.54
CA ALA A 103 -29.84 91.60 21.58
C ALA A 103 -28.99 90.42 22.09
N THR A 104 -28.69 90.39 23.40
CA THR A 104 -27.95 89.29 24.05
C THR A 104 -28.83 88.05 24.26
N GLU A 105 -30.13 88.20 24.56
CA GLU A 105 -31.11 87.10 24.56
C GLU A 105 -31.20 86.42 23.18
N GLU A 106 -31.29 87.21 22.10
CA GLU A 106 -31.26 86.71 20.73
C GLU A 106 -29.92 86.04 20.37
N GLU A 107 -28.80 86.44 20.99
CA GLU A 107 -27.49 85.80 20.79
C GLU A 107 -27.37 84.47 21.54
N ILE A 108 -27.86 84.39 22.77
CA ILE A 108 -27.95 83.15 23.55
C ILE A 108 -28.78 82.12 22.76
N LEU A 109 -29.94 82.50 22.23
CA LEU A 109 -30.79 81.61 21.45
C LEU A 109 -30.10 81.10 20.15
N ARG A 110 -29.27 81.92 19.51
CA ARG A 110 -28.42 81.50 18.37
C ARG A 110 -27.35 80.48 18.80
N MET A 111 -26.72 80.69 19.95
CA MET A 111 -25.70 79.77 20.48
C MET A 111 -26.32 78.44 20.95
N GLU A 112 -27.49 78.47 21.61
CA GLU A 112 -28.21 77.27 22.03
C GLU A 112 -28.65 76.41 20.84
N THR A 113 -29.19 77.02 19.79
CA THR A 113 -29.59 76.30 18.58
C THR A 113 -28.39 75.72 17.82
N GLN A 114 -27.28 76.45 17.70
CA GLN A 114 -26.02 75.90 17.17
C GLN A 114 -25.53 74.71 18.02
N LEU A 115 -25.51 74.85 19.34
CA LEU A 115 -25.06 73.82 20.27
C LEU A 115 -25.97 72.57 20.27
N ALA A 116 -27.27 72.74 20.03
CA ALA A 116 -28.21 71.63 19.80
C ALA A 116 -27.87 70.87 18.50
N THR A 117 -27.68 71.57 17.38
CA THR A 117 -27.32 70.91 16.10
C THR A 117 -25.95 70.22 16.18
N ALA A 118 -24.96 70.82 16.85
CA ALA A 118 -23.65 70.20 17.07
C ALA A 118 -23.73 68.93 17.92
N ARG A 119 -24.59 68.90 18.95
CA ARG A 119 -24.88 67.69 19.73
C ARG A 119 -25.54 66.61 18.88
N GLU A 120 -26.50 66.96 18.03
CA GLU A 120 -27.17 66.01 17.14
C GLU A 120 -26.20 65.38 16.12
N VAL A 121 -25.32 66.19 15.52
CA VAL A 121 -24.27 65.71 14.60
C VAL A 121 -23.28 64.79 15.33
N ASN A 122 -22.83 65.15 16.53
CA ASN A 122 -21.94 64.31 17.33
C ASN A 122 -22.59 62.97 17.73
N LEU A 123 -23.89 62.96 18.05
CA LEU A 123 -24.62 61.72 18.35
C LEU A 123 -24.74 60.80 17.13
N LYS A 124 -24.97 61.36 15.92
CA LYS A 124 -24.98 60.58 14.67
C LYS A 124 -23.62 59.99 14.36
N ALA A 125 -22.55 60.81 14.43
CA ALA A 125 -21.18 60.35 14.19
C ALA A 125 -20.73 59.27 15.21
N LEU A 126 -21.19 59.37 16.47
CA LEU A 126 -20.92 58.35 17.49
C LEU A 126 -21.65 57.04 17.20
N ALA A 127 -22.93 57.09 16.81
CA ALA A 127 -23.69 55.89 16.42
C ALA A 127 -23.10 55.22 15.15
N GLU A 128 -22.65 55.99 14.17
CA GLU A 128 -21.93 55.49 12.99
C GLU A 128 -20.59 54.82 13.37
N ALA A 129 -19.84 55.41 14.31
CA ALA A 129 -18.60 54.84 14.83
C ALA A 129 -18.84 53.54 15.63
N GLU A 130 -19.91 53.45 16.43
CA GLU A 130 -20.29 52.22 17.12
C GLU A 130 -20.68 51.10 16.13
N LEU A 131 -21.47 51.42 15.10
CA LEU A 131 -21.79 50.48 14.03
C LEU A 131 -20.52 49.99 13.31
N MET A 132 -19.60 50.89 12.95
CA MET A 132 -18.33 50.52 12.33
C MET A 132 -17.45 49.67 13.26
N ALA A 133 -17.41 49.96 14.56
CA ALA A 133 -16.68 49.18 15.54
C ALA A 133 -17.25 47.77 15.75
N THR A 134 -18.58 47.61 15.72
CA THR A 134 -19.20 46.27 15.77
C THR A 134 -18.92 45.46 14.51
N ALA A 135 -18.97 46.08 13.33
CA ALA A 135 -18.61 45.44 12.06
C ALA A 135 -17.14 44.96 12.07
N ALA A 136 -16.19 45.84 12.45
CA ALA A 136 -14.78 45.50 12.54
C ALA A 136 -14.49 44.36 13.55
N ASN A 137 -15.22 44.32 14.68
CA ASN A 137 -15.13 43.20 15.63
C ASN A 137 -15.65 41.87 15.06
N MET A 138 -16.68 41.91 14.21
CA MET A 138 -17.20 40.71 13.54
C MET A 138 -16.27 40.22 12.42
N GLU A 139 -15.64 41.12 11.67
CA GLU A 139 -14.60 40.76 10.70
C GLU A 139 -13.35 40.19 11.38
N LYS A 140 -12.91 40.79 12.49
CA LYS A 140 -11.80 40.28 13.32
C LYS A 140 -12.06 38.83 13.77
N LYS A 141 -13.26 38.52 14.28
CA LYS A 141 -13.63 37.15 14.67
C LYS A 141 -13.57 36.16 13.50
N ARG A 142 -14.11 36.55 12.34
CA ARG A 142 -14.04 35.73 11.11
C ARG A 142 -12.60 35.49 10.66
N PHE A 143 -11.71 36.47 10.82
CA PHE A 143 -10.28 36.31 10.55
C PHE A 143 -9.61 35.36 11.55
N GLU A 144 -9.92 35.48 12.85
CA GLU A 144 -9.42 34.56 13.89
C GLU A 144 -9.91 33.12 13.68
N GLU A 145 -11.14 32.93 13.19
CA GLU A 145 -11.69 31.62 12.77
C GLU A 145 -11.01 31.08 11.51
N LEU A 146 -10.80 31.92 10.49
CA LEU A 146 -10.09 31.53 9.26
C LEU A 146 -8.63 31.11 9.56
N VAL A 147 -7.94 31.80 10.47
CA VAL A 147 -6.59 31.44 10.91
C VAL A 147 -6.56 30.07 11.59
N LYS A 148 -7.57 29.71 12.40
CA LYS A 148 -7.68 28.36 12.98
C LYS A 148 -7.83 27.29 11.91
N HIS A 149 -8.78 27.45 10.98
CA HIS A 149 -8.97 26.50 9.88
C HIS A 149 -7.70 26.35 9.01
N VAL A 150 -6.92 27.42 8.83
CA VAL A 150 -5.62 27.36 8.12
C VAL A 150 -4.58 26.58 8.92
N VAL A 151 -4.54 26.67 10.25
CA VAL A 151 -3.65 25.84 11.09
C VAL A 151 -4.08 24.37 11.01
N GLU A 152 -5.35 24.07 11.24
CA GLU A 152 -5.93 22.72 11.18
C GLU A 152 -5.69 22.04 9.82
N LEU A 153 -5.85 22.77 8.71
CA LEU A 153 -5.57 22.27 7.37
C LEU A 153 -4.07 22.00 7.15
N ASN A 154 -3.17 22.84 7.68
CA ASN A 154 -1.73 22.60 7.60
C ASN A 154 -1.30 21.38 8.44
N GLU A 155 -1.90 21.17 9.61
CA GLU A 155 -1.69 19.97 10.43
C GLU A 155 -2.18 18.71 9.72
N ALA A 156 -3.37 18.74 9.11
CA ALA A 156 -3.89 17.63 8.30
C ALA A 156 -2.98 17.33 7.09
N ILE A 157 -2.45 18.35 6.41
CA ILE A 157 -1.48 18.20 5.31
C ILE A 157 -0.17 17.57 5.81
N LEU A 158 0.31 17.90 7.02
CA LEU A 158 1.49 17.27 7.62
C LEU A 158 1.25 15.80 7.95
N VAL A 159 0.10 15.47 8.56
CA VAL A 159 -0.29 14.07 8.85
C VAL A 159 -0.39 13.24 7.57
N LEU A 160 -1.04 13.77 6.51
CA LEU A 160 -1.14 13.09 5.22
C LEU A 160 0.23 12.88 4.55
N LYS A 161 1.16 13.86 4.65
CA LYS A 161 2.54 13.70 4.16
C LYS A 161 3.29 12.61 4.92
N LEU A 162 3.16 12.55 6.25
CA LEU A 162 3.79 11.51 7.06
C LEU A 162 3.24 10.12 6.72
N ALA A 163 1.91 9.98 6.60
CA ALA A 163 1.28 8.73 6.18
C ALA A 163 1.72 8.27 4.78
N SER A 164 1.84 9.22 3.82
CA SER A 164 2.34 8.93 2.48
C SER A 164 3.81 8.51 2.45
N ILE A 165 4.64 9.05 3.36
CA ILE A 165 6.04 8.64 3.50
C ILE A 165 6.13 7.23 4.09
N GLU A 166 5.31 6.90 5.10
CA GLU A 166 5.33 5.57 5.72
C GLU A 166 4.83 4.48 4.76
N ALA A 167 3.77 4.74 4.00
CA ALA A 167 3.27 3.81 2.99
C ALA A 167 4.29 3.54 1.87
N GLU A 168 5.07 4.56 1.47
CA GLU A 168 6.13 4.38 0.46
C GLU A 168 7.34 3.60 1.02
N LYS A 169 7.69 3.78 2.31
CA LYS A 169 8.68 2.90 2.98
C LYS A 169 8.21 1.45 3.02
N GLU A 170 6.96 1.20 3.41
CA GLU A 170 6.39 -0.15 3.48
C GLU A 170 6.42 -0.82 2.10
N LYS A 171 6.02 -0.08 1.06
CA LYS A 171 6.14 -0.49 -0.34
C LYS A 171 7.58 -0.82 -0.74
N CYS A 172 8.57 -0.03 -0.34
CA CYS A 172 9.99 -0.34 -0.59
C CYS A 172 10.46 -1.61 0.16
N MET A 173 10.03 -1.84 1.41
CA MET A 173 10.35 -3.07 2.13
C MET A 173 9.72 -4.31 1.47
N VAL A 174 8.46 -4.20 1.05
CA VAL A 174 7.73 -5.28 0.36
C VAL A 174 8.30 -5.56 -1.04
N LEU A 175 8.88 -4.57 -1.72
CA LEU A 175 9.63 -4.79 -2.95
C LEU A 175 10.94 -5.54 -2.66
N SER A 176 11.75 -5.07 -1.71
CA SER A 176 13.02 -5.73 -1.34
C SER A 176 12.84 -7.18 -0.87
N ASP A 177 11.75 -7.52 -0.17
CA ASP A 177 11.41 -8.90 0.20
C ASP A 177 11.01 -9.75 -1.02
N LYS A 178 10.30 -9.18 -2.00
CA LYS A 178 9.99 -9.87 -3.27
C LYS A 178 11.22 -10.08 -4.12
N ASP A 179 12.11 -9.09 -4.20
CA ASP A 179 13.33 -9.16 -4.99
C ASP A 179 14.27 -10.25 -4.42
N ALA A 180 14.48 -10.28 -3.10
CA ALA A 180 15.26 -11.34 -2.44
C ALA A 180 14.65 -12.75 -2.62
N ARG A 181 13.31 -12.86 -2.64
CA ARG A 181 12.62 -14.13 -2.97
C ARG A 181 12.78 -14.52 -4.43
N LEU A 182 12.81 -13.56 -5.35
CA LEU A 182 13.05 -13.80 -6.77
C LEU A 182 14.49 -14.24 -7.04
N GLU A 183 15.47 -13.63 -6.37
CA GLU A 183 16.88 -14.07 -6.42
C GLU A 183 17.00 -15.53 -5.93
N SER A 184 16.48 -15.85 -4.74
CA SER A 184 16.49 -17.22 -4.21
C SER A 184 15.73 -18.22 -5.09
N ALA A 185 14.61 -17.82 -5.70
CA ALA A 185 13.89 -18.66 -6.66
C ALA A 185 14.67 -18.87 -7.96
N MET A 186 15.42 -17.87 -8.41
CA MET A 186 16.29 -17.96 -9.59
C MET A 186 17.50 -18.86 -9.32
N GLU A 187 18.13 -18.77 -8.14
CA GLU A 187 19.18 -19.70 -7.70
C GLU A 187 18.68 -21.15 -7.72
N MET A 188 17.53 -21.43 -7.07
CA MET A 188 16.91 -22.76 -7.08
C MET A 188 16.58 -23.25 -8.50
N ALA A 189 16.10 -22.36 -9.39
CA ALA A 189 15.83 -22.70 -10.78
C ALA A 189 17.12 -23.05 -11.56
N THR A 190 18.21 -22.30 -11.36
CA THR A 190 19.51 -22.62 -11.98
C THR A 190 20.06 -23.96 -11.49
N GLN A 191 19.99 -24.24 -10.18
CA GLN A 191 20.41 -25.52 -9.61
C GLN A 191 19.58 -26.70 -10.15
N ALA A 192 18.27 -26.53 -10.29
CA ALA A 192 17.39 -27.53 -10.91
C ALA A 192 17.72 -27.75 -12.38
N GLN A 193 18.07 -26.69 -13.12
CA GLN A 193 18.51 -26.80 -14.52
C GLN A 193 19.85 -27.55 -14.65
N GLU A 194 20.82 -27.32 -13.75
CA GLU A 194 22.08 -28.08 -13.71
C GLU A 194 21.84 -29.57 -13.45
N GLN A 195 20.94 -29.91 -12.50
CA GLN A 195 20.58 -31.31 -12.22
C GLN A 195 19.92 -31.98 -13.43
N VAL A 196 19.01 -31.29 -14.13
CA VAL A 196 18.39 -31.78 -15.36
C VAL A 196 19.43 -31.99 -16.47
N GLU A 197 20.44 -31.12 -16.58
CA GLU A 197 21.51 -31.25 -17.57
C GLU A 197 22.48 -32.40 -17.27
N ASP A 198 22.75 -32.69 -15.99
CA ASP A 198 23.47 -33.91 -15.58
C ASP A 198 22.65 -35.17 -15.86
N MET A 199 21.34 -35.15 -15.58
CA MET A 199 20.43 -36.26 -15.91
C MET A 199 20.38 -36.55 -17.42
N LYS A 200 20.39 -35.52 -18.28
CA LYS A 200 20.49 -35.72 -19.75
C LYS A 200 21.78 -36.44 -20.14
N LYS A 201 22.94 -36.01 -19.62
CA LYS A 201 24.24 -36.63 -19.90
C LYS A 201 24.28 -38.10 -19.46
N ARG A 202 23.66 -38.42 -18.31
CA ARG A 202 23.50 -39.81 -17.86
C ARG A 202 22.62 -40.63 -18.81
N LEU A 203 21.51 -40.06 -19.29
CA LEU A 203 20.62 -40.71 -20.26
C LEU A 203 21.32 -40.95 -21.61
N GLU A 204 22.14 -40.00 -22.08
CA GLU A 204 22.95 -40.14 -23.31
C GLU A 204 23.96 -41.29 -23.18
N ILE A 205 24.64 -41.42 -22.04
CA ILE A 205 25.53 -42.56 -21.74
C ILE A 205 24.76 -43.88 -21.68
N ILE A 206 23.56 -43.90 -21.07
CA ILE A 206 22.70 -45.10 -21.03
C ILE A 206 22.28 -45.49 -22.44
N GLN A 207 21.85 -44.55 -23.27
CA GLN A 207 21.41 -44.82 -24.64
C GLN A 207 22.54 -45.41 -25.50
N GLU A 208 23.77 -44.91 -25.34
CA GLU A 208 24.94 -45.46 -26.02
C GLU A 208 25.30 -46.87 -25.51
N LEU A 209 25.19 -47.15 -24.20
CA LEU A 209 25.36 -48.49 -23.66
C LEU A 209 24.29 -49.47 -24.15
N GLU A 210 23.03 -49.03 -24.29
CA GLU A 210 21.94 -49.80 -24.90
C GLU A 210 22.23 -50.11 -26.38
N ASN A 211 22.69 -49.12 -27.15
CA ASN A 211 23.09 -49.30 -28.55
C ASN A 211 24.22 -50.34 -28.68
N GLN A 212 25.25 -50.24 -27.84
CA GLN A 212 26.36 -51.20 -27.81
C GLN A 212 25.91 -52.61 -27.38
N LEU A 213 24.97 -52.72 -26.44
CA LEU A 213 24.40 -53.99 -26.00
C LEU A 213 23.54 -54.63 -27.09
N LEU A 214 22.74 -53.83 -27.81
CA LEU A 214 21.94 -54.27 -28.96
C LEU A 214 22.85 -54.73 -30.12
N ALA A 215 23.92 -54.00 -30.42
CA ALA A 215 24.91 -54.42 -31.41
C ALA A 215 25.61 -55.76 -31.03
N LYS A 216 25.99 -55.92 -29.75
CA LYS A 216 26.53 -57.19 -29.23
C LYS A 216 25.50 -58.32 -29.28
N SER A 217 24.22 -58.05 -29.04
CA SER A 217 23.13 -59.02 -29.12
C SER A 217 22.93 -59.52 -30.56
N ILE A 218 23.00 -58.63 -31.56
CA ILE A 218 22.96 -58.98 -32.98
C ILE A 218 24.17 -59.86 -33.35
N LEU A 219 25.38 -59.51 -32.90
CA LEU A 219 26.58 -60.30 -33.15
C LEU A 219 26.50 -61.70 -32.53
N LEU A 220 26.14 -61.80 -31.25
CA LEU A 220 25.95 -63.08 -30.55
C LEU A 220 24.89 -63.96 -31.22
N LYS A 221 23.83 -63.36 -31.79
CA LYS A 221 22.82 -64.09 -32.55
C LYS A 221 23.37 -64.63 -33.87
N ALA A 222 24.26 -63.89 -34.54
CA ALA A 222 24.96 -64.38 -35.74
C ALA A 222 25.92 -65.53 -35.40
N ASP A 223 26.73 -65.39 -34.35
CA ASP A 223 27.62 -66.45 -33.84
C ASP A 223 26.86 -67.72 -33.46
N LEU A 224 25.67 -67.58 -32.86
CA LEU A 224 24.80 -68.71 -32.52
C LEU A 224 24.32 -69.44 -33.79
N ILE A 225 23.87 -68.71 -34.82
CA ILE A 225 23.41 -69.28 -36.10
C ILE A 225 24.56 -69.99 -36.84
N VAL A 226 25.79 -69.48 -36.73
CA VAL A 226 26.98 -70.17 -37.27
C VAL A 226 27.21 -71.47 -36.51
N LYS A 227 27.25 -71.45 -35.17
CA LYS A 227 27.42 -72.68 -34.37
C LYS A 227 26.29 -73.69 -34.52
N GLU A 228 25.06 -73.23 -34.77
CA GLU A 228 23.91 -74.11 -35.03
C GLU A 228 24.07 -74.84 -36.38
N ARG A 229 24.65 -74.18 -37.39
CA ARG A 229 25.08 -74.82 -38.64
C ARG A 229 26.26 -75.77 -38.42
N ASP A 230 27.32 -75.32 -37.74
CA ASP A 230 28.49 -76.16 -37.46
C ASP A 230 28.09 -77.45 -36.70
N ASN A 231 27.17 -77.33 -35.73
CA ASN A 231 26.61 -78.48 -35.02
C ASN A 231 25.71 -79.35 -35.90
N SER A 232 24.93 -78.76 -36.81
CA SER A 232 24.12 -79.51 -37.80
C SER A 232 25.02 -80.31 -38.75
N ASP A 233 26.08 -79.70 -39.26
CA ASP A 233 27.04 -80.34 -40.15
C ASP A 233 27.86 -81.42 -39.42
N GLN A 234 28.25 -81.17 -38.15
CA GLN A 234 28.83 -82.21 -37.29
C GLN A 234 27.86 -83.36 -37.01
N THR A 235 26.57 -83.08 -36.82
CA THR A 235 25.53 -84.11 -36.63
C THR A 235 25.36 -84.95 -37.89
N PHE A 236 25.42 -84.32 -39.08
CA PHE A 236 25.40 -85.03 -40.37
C PHE A 236 26.64 -85.92 -40.54
N TYR A 237 27.84 -85.41 -40.25
CA TYR A 237 29.09 -86.20 -40.27
C TYR A 237 29.07 -87.35 -39.25
N PHE A 238 28.56 -87.12 -38.03
CA PHE A 238 28.43 -88.16 -37.02
C PHE A 238 27.42 -89.23 -37.44
N GLY A 239 26.28 -88.85 -37.99
CA GLY A 239 25.29 -89.79 -38.53
C GLY A 239 25.84 -90.65 -39.67
N ALA A 240 26.66 -90.09 -40.56
CA ALA A 240 27.35 -90.84 -41.60
C ALA A 240 28.33 -91.88 -41.00
N LEU A 241 29.18 -91.46 -40.05
CA LEU A 241 30.10 -92.36 -39.35
C LEU A 241 29.38 -93.43 -38.52
N GLU A 242 28.20 -93.12 -37.95
CA GLU A 242 27.37 -94.09 -37.25
C GLU A 242 26.73 -95.11 -38.20
N THR A 243 26.35 -94.71 -39.42
CA THR A 243 25.93 -95.67 -40.46
C THR A 243 27.09 -96.56 -40.93
N GLU A 244 28.28 -96.02 -41.17
CA GLU A 244 29.47 -96.82 -41.52
C GLU A 244 29.86 -97.79 -40.39
N LEU A 245 29.84 -97.35 -39.13
CA LEU A 245 30.13 -98.19 -37.96
C LEU A 245 29.13 -99.36 -37.82
N ASN A 246 27.84 -99.11 -38.06
CA ASN A 246 26.82 -100.15 -37.97
C ASN A 246 26.91 -101.13 -39.16
N GLN A 247 27.27 -100.65 -40.36
CA GLN A 247 27.52 -101.48 -41.52
C GLN A 247 28.74 -102.40 -41.30
N LEU A 248 29.86 -101.87 -40.79
CA LEU A 248 31.04 -102.64 -40.40
C LEU A 248 30.77 -103.66 -39.27
N LYS A 249 29.85 -103.38 -38.34
CA LYS A 249 29.40 -104.36 -37.34
C LYS A 249 28.66 -105.53 -37.98
N GLU A 250 27.84 -105.27 -39.00
CA GLU A 250 27.04 -106.29 -39.68
C GLU A 250 27.92 -107.16 -40.61
N GLU A 251 28.92 -106.56 -41.26
CA GLU A 251 30.00 -107.27 -41.96
C GLU A 251 30.82 -108.15 -40.98
N LEU A 252 31.26 -107.61 -39.85
CA LEU A 252 31.98 -108.36 -38.81
C LEU A 252 31.15 -109.52 -38.23
N LYS A 253 29.83 -109.34 -38.09
CA LYS A 253 28.91 -110.40 -37.65
C LYS A 253 28.85 -111.53 -38.68
N ASN A 254 28.77 -111.21 -39.98
CA ASN A 254 28.77 -112.20 -41.04
C ASN A 254 30.11 -112.95 -41.14
N GLU A 255 31.25 -112.25 -41.07
CA GLU A 255 32.58 -112.91 -41.02
C GLU A 255 32.73 -113.81 -39.78
N ASN A 256 32.17 -113.42 -38.63
CA ASN A 256 32.17 -114.27 -37.43
C ASN A 256 31.26 -115.50 -37.58
N GLU A 257 30.16 -115.42 -38.32
CA GLU A 257 29.31 -116.56 -38.66
C GLU A 257 30.02 -117.51 -39.66
N GLU A 258 30.72 -116.99 -40.65
CA GLU A 258 31.60 -117.79 -41.53
C GLU A 258 32.77 -118.42 -40.75
N ALA A 259 33.43 -117.68 -39.87
CA ALA A 259 34.50 -118.21 -39.01
C ALA A 259 33.99 -119.31 -38.07
N SER A 260 32.75 -119.20 -37.59
CA SER A 260 32.08 -120.26 -36.81
C SER A 260 31.80 -121.51 -37.64
N HIS A 261 31.39 -121.34 -38.90
CA HIS A 261 31.21 -122.45 -39.86
C HIS A 261 32.54 -123.13 -40.21
N LEU A 262 33.60 -122.34 -40.44
CA LEU A 262 34.96 -122.83 -40.63
C LEU A 262 35.49 -123.58 -39.40
N SER A 263 35.31 -123.04 -38.20
CA SER A 263 35.73 -123.71 -36.95
C SER A 263 35.04 -125.07 -36.78
N ARG A 264 33.74 -125.15 -37.07
CA ARG A 264 32.98 -126.42 -37.04
C ARG A 264 33.48 -127.43 -38.09
N SER A 265 33.88 -126.93 -39.25
CA SER A 265 34.47 -127.75 -40.32
C SER A 265 35.86 -128.29 -39.92
N VAL A 266 36.64 -127.49 -39.18
CA VAL A 266 37.94 -127.91 -38.61
C VAL A 266 37.78 -128.94 -37.49
N GLU A 267 36.75 -128.82 -36.64
CA GLU A 267 36.45 -129.86 -35.63
C GLU A 267 36.17 -131.22 -36.28
N ILE A 268 35.30 -131.26 -37.31
CA ILE A 268 34.99 -132.50 -38.05
C ILE A 268 36.27 -133.14 -38.62
N LEU A 269 37.10 -132.35 -39.31
CA LEU A 269 38.37 -132.82 -39.88
C LEU A 269 39.38 -133.27 -38.79
N MET A 270 39.31 -132.71 -37.58
CA MET A 270 40.18 -133.10 -36.47
C MET A 270 39.75 -134.43 -35.84
N ASP A 271 38.44 -134.68 -35.73
CA ASP A 271 37.91 -135.97 -35.28
C ASP A 271 38.20 -137.08 -36.31
N GLU A 272 37.99 -136.82 -37.60
CA GLU A 272 38.38 -137.74 -38.69
C GLU A 272 39.88 -138.07 -38.65
N LEU A 273 40.74 -137.07 -38.48
CA LEU A 273 42.19 -137.25 -38.36
C LEU A 273 42.56 -138.10 -37.13
N GLN A 274 41.87 -137.93 -36.01
CA GLN A 274 42.09 -138.71 -34.80
C GLN A 274 41.59 -140.16 -34.96
N GLU A 275 40.51 -140.39 -35.73
CA GLU A 275 40.03 -141.73 -36.08
C GLU A 275 40.96 -142.47 -37.07
N VAL A 276 41.53 -141.77 -38.05
CA VAL A 276 42.61 -142.30 -38.90
C VAL A 276 43.84 -142.68 -38.06
N LYS A 277 44.14 -141.89 -37.03
CA LYS A 277 45.28 -142.10 -36.14
C LYS A 277 45.10 -143.32 -35.21
N THR A 278 43.90 -143.57 -34.69
CA THR A 278 43.62 -144.82 -33.93
C THR A 278 43.70 -146.05 -34.84
N LYS A 279 43.09 -145.99 -36.03
CA LYS A 279 43.22 -147.04 -37.07
C LYS A 279 44.69 -147.31 -37.43
N MET A 280 45.55 -146.28 -37.48
CA MET A 280 46.99 -146.46 -37.71
C MET A 280 47.72 -147.17 -36.54
N TYR A 281 47.33 -146.94 -35.29
CA TYR A 281 47.88 -147.70 -34.15
C TYR A 281 47.45 -149.17 -34.18
N GLU A 282 46.20 -149.48 -34.53
CA GLU A 282 45.72 -150.87 -34.71
C GLU A 282 46.44 -151.60 -35.85
N ILE A 283 46.76 -150.90 -36.95
CA ILE A 283 47.59 -151.45 -38.03
C ILE A 283 49.00 -151.74 -37.54
N LYS A 284 49.60 -150.87 -36.70
CA LYS A 284 50.93 -151.07 -36.14
C LYS A 284 51.04 -152.24 -35.16
N GLU A 285 50.01 -152.56 -34.38
CA GLU A 285 50.05 -153.79 -33.56
C GLU A 285 49.95 -155.04 -34.45
N ARG A 286 49.04 -155.07 -35.43
CA ARG A 286 48.95 -156.17 -36.41
C ARG A 286 50.22 -156.34 -37.24
N GLU A 287 50.96 -155.26 -37.52
CA GLU A 287 52.27 -155.32 -38.16
C GLU A 287 53.29 -156.07 -37.30
N LYS A 288 53.32 -155.84 -35.97
CA LYS A 288 54.21 -156.58 -35.06
C LYS A 288 53.84 -158.05 -34.99
N GLU A 289 52.55 -158.38 -34.93
CA GLU A 289 52.08 -159.77 -34.94
C GLU A 289 52.54 -160.50 -36.21
N ALA A 290 52.39 -159.86 -37.38
CA ALA A 290 52.89 -160.39 -38.65
C ALA A 290 54.43 -160.53 -38.67
N GLN A 291 55.18 -159.58 -38.07
CA GLN A 291 56.65 -159.69 -37.95
C GLN A 291 57.07 -160.88 -37.06
N ILE A 292 56.32 -161.19 -36.00
CA ILE A 292 56.53 -162.37 -35.14
C ILE A 292 56.25 -163.66 -35.92
N GLU A 293 55.13 -163.73 -36.65
CA GLU A 293 54.77 -164.90 -37.47
C GLU A 293 55.80 -165.17 -38.58
N VAL A 294 56.27 -164.12 -39.26
CA VAL A 294 57.37 -164.19 -40.23
C VAL A 294 58.66 -164.73 -39.60
N ALA A 295 58.98 -164.36 -38.34
CA ALA A 295 60.15 -164.88 -37.65
C ALA A 295 60.03 -166.39 -37.35
N VAL A 296 58.84 -166.87 -36.97
CA VAL A 296 58.55 -168.30 -36.76
C VAL A 296 58.75 -169.08 -38.06
N LEU A 297 58.06 -168.70 -39.14
CA LEU A 297 58.15 -169.37 -40.45
C LEU A 297 59.57 -169.42 -41.01
N LYS A 298 60.37 -168.37 -40.76
CA LYS A 298 61.78 -168.28 -41.17
C LYS A 298 62.68 -169.29 -40.44
N SER A 299 62.32 -169.68 -39.20
CA SER A 299 63.03 -170.72 -38.44
C SER A 299 62.72 -172.13 -38.96
N GLU A 300 61.45 -172.42 -39.30
CA GLU A 300 61.04 -173.72 -39.84
C GLU A 300 61.62 -173.96 -41.25
N LEU A 301 61.62 -172.92 -42.09
CA LEU A 301 62.24 -172.98 -43.42
C LEU A 301 63.75 -173.27 -43.33
N HIS A 302 64.43 -172.78 -42.30
CA HIS A 302 65.85 -173.07 -42.07
C HIS A 302 66.10 -174.53 -41.66
N LYS A 303 65.16 -175.15 -40.92
CA LYS A 303 65.19 -176.57 -40.57
C LYS A 303 64.99 -177.45 -41.81
N GLY A 304 63.95 -177.20 -42.60
CA GLY A 304 63.65 -177.96 -43.83
C GLY A 304 64.76 -177.88 -44.91
N ARG A 305 65.44 -176.73 -45.02
CA ARG A 305 66.61 -176.60 -45.92
C ARG A 305 67.80 -177.49 -45.54
N SER A 306 67.96 -177.81 -44.26
CA SER A 306 69.05 -178.70 -43.81
C SER A 306 68.82 -180.15 -44.26
N GLU A 307 67.57 -180.59 -44.30
CA GLU A 307 67.18 -181.96 -44.67
C GLU A 307 67.27 -182.19 -46.19
N LEU A 308 66.91 -181.17 -46.99
CA LEU A 308 66.95 -181.24 -48.46
C LEU A 308 68.38 -181.42 -49.02
N SER A 309 69.35 -180.69 -48.46
CA SER A 309 70.72 -180.61 -49.00
C SER A 309 71.48 -181.94 -48.97
N ALA A 310 71.05 -182.92 -48.17
CA ALA A 310 71.64 -184.26 -48.12
C ALA A 310 71.16 -185.19 -49.25
N ALA A 311 70.06 -184.85 -49.93
CA ALA A 311 69.45 -185.70 -50.96
C ALA A 311 69.99 -185.42 -52.37
N GLU A 312 70.24 -184.16 -52.72
CA GLU A 312 70.47 -183.72 -54.11
C GLU A 312 71.81 -184.18 -54.70
N ALA A 313 72.82 -184.45 -53.86
CA ALA A 313 74.16 -184.86 -54.31
C ALA A 313 74.21 -186.20 -55.07
N ARG A 314 73.13 -186.99 -55.09
CA ARG A 314 73.09 -188.34 -55.69
C ARG A 314 72.70 -188.39 -57.16
N THR A 315 72.22 -187.28 -57.75
CA THR A 315 71.39 -187.36 -58.98
C THR A 315 72.00 -186.67 -60.21
N GLY A 316 73.17 -186.03 -60.08
CA GLY A 316 73.72 -185.14 -61.12
C GLY A 316 74.25 -185.83 -62.39
N SER A 317 75.09 -186.85 -62.26
CA SER A 317 75.89 -187.38 -63.39
C SER A 317 75.09 -188.11 -64.47
N VAL A 318 73.91 -188.67 -64.12
CA VAL A 318 73.08 -189.45 -65.03
C VAL A 318 72.51 -188.61 -66.17
N LYS A 319 72.29 -187.30 -65.96
CA LYS A 319 71.55 -186.44 -66.90
C LYS A 319 72.33 -186.01 -68.14
N PHE A 320 73.66 -186.00 -68.13
CA PHE A 320 74.45 -185.42 -69.21
C PHE A 320 74.45 -186.29 -70.49
N GLY A 321 74.42 -187.62 -70.35
CA GLY A 321 74.42 -188.54 -71.50
C GLY A 321 73.14 -188.51 -72.34
N LEU A 322 71.99 -188.19 -71.73
CA LEU A 322 70.69 -188.17 -72.41
C LEU A 322 70.52 -186.99 -73.38
N TYR A 323 71.25 -185.89 -73.20
CA TYR A 323 71.07 -184.68 -74.01
C TYR A 323 71.54 -184.86 -75.46
N LEU A 324 72.61 -185.64 -75.68
CA LEU A 324 73.24 -185.79 -76.99
C LEU A 324 72.36 -186.55 -78.00
N ALA A 325 71.52 -187.47 -77.54
CA ALA A 325 70.62 -188.25 -78.39
C ALA A 325 69.45 -187.42 -78.96
N VAL A 326 69.03 -186.36 -78.27
CA VAL A 326 67.86 -185.55 -78.66
C VAL A 326 68.11 -184.73 -79.92
N GLN A 327 69.35 -184.28 -80.15
CA GLN A 327 69.68 -183.47 -81.32
C GLN A 327 69.67 -184.24 -82.66
N GLN A 328 69.78 -185.57 -82.64
CA GLN A 328 69.76 -186.36 -83.89
C GLN A 328 68.33 -186.69 -84.36
N LEU A 329 67.37 -186.86 -83.46
CA LEU A 329 65.95 -187.09 -83.81
C LEU A 329 65.23 -185.82 -84.31
N ALA A 330 65.74 -184.63 -84.01
CA ALA A 330 65.18 -183.37 -84.48
C ALA A 330 65.25 -183.19 -86.01
N VAL A 331 66.16 -183.90 -86.69
CA VAL A 331 66.30 -183.89 -88.16
C VAL A 331 65.26 -184.80 -88.84
N GLU A 332 64.63 -185.71 -88.10
CA GLU A 332 63.78 -186.77 -88.65
C GLU A 332 62.27 -186.54 -88.39
N ALA A 333 61.93 -185.66 -87.44
CA ALA A 333 60.55 -185.43 -86.98
C ALA A 333 59.79 -184.31 -87.71
N GLU A 334 60.44 -183.44 -88.50
CA GLU A 334 59.72 -182.49 -89.39
C GLU A 334 59.02 -183.20 -90.58
N ALA A 335 59.17 -184.53 -90.70
CA ALA A 335 58.33 -185.38 -91.53
C ALA A 335 56.88 -185.56 -90.99
N ALA A 336 56.57 -185.08 -89.77
CA ALA A 336 55.27 -185.26 -89.09
C ALA A 336 54.37 -183.99 -89.09
N GLU A 337 54.29 -183.32 -90.24
CA GLU A 337 53.44 -182.15 -90.46
C GLU A 337 51.92 -182.43 -90.20
N ARG A 338 51.15 -181.40 -89.79
CA ARG A 338 49.66 -181.28 -89.77
C ARG A 338 48.83 -182.09 -88.70
N LYS A 339 48.33 -181.43 -87.63
CA LYS A 339 46.90 -181.49 -87.13
C LYS A 339 46.52 -180.78 -85.78
N ASN A 340 45.49 -179.91 -85.84
CA ASN A 340 44.28 -179.70 -84.97
C ASN A 340 44.22 -179.38 -83.42
N GLN A 341 43.78 -178.14 -83.07
CA GLN A 341 42.55 -177.65 -82.30
C GLN A 341 42.05 -178.13 -80.85
N ARG A 342 41.60 -177.20 -79.91
CA ARG A 342 40.25 -177.07 -79.13
C ARG A 342 40.08 -176.43 -77.61
N LEU A 343 39.31 -175.28 -77.33
CA LEU A 343 38.17 -174.89 -76.28
C LEU A 343 38.15 -174.05 -74.80
N LYS A 344 37.46 -172.79 -74.51
CA LYS A 344 36.60 -172.09 -73.27
C LYS A 344 36.71 -170.57 -72.49
N GLY A 345 35.70 -169.87 -71.71
CA GLY A 345 35.70 -168.54 -70.75
C GLY A 345 34.39 -167.61 -70.13
N LEU A 346 34.34 -166.61 -69.08
CA LEU A 346 33.14 -165.67 -68.45
C LEU A 346 33.19 -164.45 -67.22
N TYR A 347 32.19 -163.45 -66.89
CA TYR A 347 31.70 -162.53 -65.60
C TYR A 347 31.78 -160.84 -65.35
N LYS A 348 31.25 -159.81 -64.45
CA LYS A 348 30.22 -159.24 -63.29
C LYS A 348 30.31 -157.58 -62.83
N VAL A 349 29.72 -156.59 -61.92
CA VAL A 349 28.48 -155.88 -61.08
C VAL A 349 28.78 -154.58 -60.01
N THR A 350 28.13 -153.49 -59.26
CA THR A 350 26.89 -152.47 -58.88
C THR A 350 27.03 -151.36 -57.58
N GLU A 351 26.37 -150.24 -56.92
CA GLU A 351 25.32 -148.96 -56.85
C GLU A 351 25.12 -147.91 -55.48
N GLU A 352 24.39 -146.66 -55.32
CA GLU A 352 24.39 -145.40 -54.23
C GLU A 352 23.12 -144.36 -53.66
N SER A 353 23.13 -143.18 -52.78
CA SER A 353 21.98 -142.15 -52.13
C SER A 353 22.14 -140.68 -51.21
N GLU A 354 21.13 -139.74 -50.71
CA GLU A 354 21.09 -138.20 -50.07
C GLU A 354 20.03 -137.41 -48.92
N ASP A 355 20.00 -136.04 -48.39
CA ASP A 355 19.06 -135.17 -47.32
C ASP A 355 18.90 -133.45 -47.02
N PHE A 356 18.23 -132.69 -45.94
CA PHE A 356 17.74 -131.11 -45.72
C PHE A 356 17.40 -130.14 -44.29
N GLY A 357 16.85 -128.78 -44.14
CA GLY A 357 16.55 -127.76 -42.86
C GLY A 357 15.70 -126.24 -42.70
N LEU A 358 15.53 -125.33 -41.56
CA LEU A 358 14.66 -123.93 -41.23
C LEU A 358 14.81 -122.87 -39.86
N MET A 359 14.23 -121.66 -39.21
CA MET A 359 13.22 -120.35 -39.11
C MET A 359 13.22 -119.11 -37.87
N HIS A 360 12.46 -117.86 -37.69
CA HIS A 360 12.52 -116.51 -36.69
C HIS A 360 11.31 -115.36 -36.16
N THR A 361 11.38 -114.18 -35.27
CA THR A 361 10.35 -112.93 -34.77
C THR A 361 10.73 -111.65 -33.68
N ASP A 362 10.18 -110.44 -33.01
CA ASP A 362 9.10 -109.20 -32.75
C ASP A 362 9.39 -107.95 -31.57
N GLN A 363 8.86 -106.71 -30.93
CA GLN A 363 7.81 -105.45 -30.70
C GLN A 363 8.13 -104.14 -29.58
N TYR A 364 7.59 -102.90 -28.97
CA TYR A 364 6.56 -101.62 -28.78
C TYR A 364 6.87 -100.34 -27.65
N GLN A 365 6.35 -99.10 -27.04
CA GLN A 365 5.27 -97.85 -26.81
C GLN A 365 5.67 -96.41 -25.92
N LYS A 366 5.13 -95.18 -25.28
CA LYS A 366 3.94 -94.19 -24.66
C LYS A 366 4.09 -92.50 -24.24
N TYR A 367 3.24 -91.58 -23.47
CA TYR A 367 3.20 -89.94 -23.18
C TYR A 367 2.30 -88.98 -22.03
N SER A 368 2.39 -87.56 -21.64
CA SER A 368 1.54 -86.46 -20.72
C SER A 368 1.94 -84.80 -20.47
N CYS A 369 1.49 -83.56 -19.80
CA CYS A 369 0.41 -82.55 -19.05
C CYS A 369 0.85 -80.94 -18.61
N GLN A 370 0.37 -79.71 -17.93
CA GLN A 370 -0.75 -78.71 -17.26
C GLN A 370 -0.30 -77.15 -16.62
N ASP A 371 -0.79 -75.89 -16.01
CA ASP A 371 -1.90 -74.74 -15.55
C ASP A 371 -1.40 -73.21 -14.91
N VAL A 372 -1.88 -71.95 -14.30
CA VAL A 372 -3.02 -70.81 -13.89
C VAL A 372 -2.54 -69.35 -13.08
N GLU A 373 -3.00 -68.04 -12.56
CA GLU A 373 -4.08 -66.82 -12.25
C GLU A 373 -3.57 -65.21 -11.94
N ALA A 374 -3.99 -63.92 -11.36
CA ALA A 374 -5.00 -62.91 -10.54
C ALA A 374 -4.82 -61.20 -10.60
N PHE A 375 -5.24 -59.94 -9.97
CA PHE A 375 -6.11 -59.03 -8.91
C PHE A 375 -6.27 -57.31 -8.96
N GLN A 376 -6.79 -56.33 -7.99
CA GLN A 376 -7.26 -54.76 -8.07
C GLN A 376 -7.25 -53.47 -6.89
N LYS A 377 -7.90 -52.17 -6.93
CA LYS A 377 -7.80 -50.74 -6.08
C LYS A 377 -9.00 -49.56 -5.82
N ASN A 378 -8.99 -48.42 -4.94
CA ASN A 378 -9.97 -47.15 -4.72
C ASN A 378 -9.61 -45.67 -3.95
N GLU A 379 -10.46 -44.52 -3.70
CA GLU A 379 -10.19 -42.99 -3.22
C GLU A 379 -11.35 -41.79 -2.95
N SER A 380 -11.11 -40.47 -2.49
CA SER A 380 -11.84 -39.07 -2.72
C SER A 380 -12.63 -38.08 -1.66
N ASN A 381 -13.13 -36.82 -2.03
CA ASN A 381 -13.61 -35.61 -1.19
C ASN A 381 -14.65 -34.57 -1.90
N ALA A 382 -15.18 -33.30 -1.60
CA ALA A 382 -15.10 -32.08 -0.64
C ALA A 382 -16.25 -30.91 -0.74
N GLU A 383 -16.19 -29.76 0.04
CA GLU A 383 -16.76 -28.30 -0.08
C GLU A 383 -18.16 -27.72 0.48
N SER A 384 -18.28 -26.44 0.99
CA SER A 384 -19.54 -25.58 1.22
C SER A 384 -19.39 -24.14 1.93
N VAL A 385 -20.36 -23.14 1.86
CA VAL A 385 -20.26 -21.74 2.51
C VAL A 385 -21.53 -20.75 2.63
N LYS A 386 -21.49 -19.65 3.46
CA LYS A 386 -22.22 -18.28 3.54
C LYS A 386 -23.63 -17.98 4.20
N ARG A 387 -23.78 -16.86 4.97
CA ARG A 387 -25.03 -16.04 5.30
C ARG A 387 -24.79 -14.71 6.11
N ARG A 388 -25.83 -13.85 6.43
CA ARG A 388 -25.75 -12.47 7.05
C ARG A 388 -27.11 -11.89 7.62
N ASN A 389 -27.12 -10.70 8.29
CA ASN A 389 -28.22 -9.69 8.58
C ASN A 389 -29.11 -9.75 9.87
N GLU A 390 -29.84 -8.68 10.30
CA GLU A 390 -29.50 -7.37 11.00
C GLU A 390 -30.71 -6.36 11.06
N ASN A 391 -30.95 -5.53 12.12
CA ASN A 391 -31.89 -4.35 12.16
C ASN A 391 -31.92 -3.45 13.47
N ASP A 392 -32.58 -2.27 13.43
CA ASP A 392 -32.71 -1.20 14.48
C ASP A 392 -34.19 -0.68 14.63
N GLY A 393 -34.57 0.11 15.65
CA GLY A 393 -35.96 0.62 15.81
C GLY A 393 -36.31 1.59 16.96
N ASP A 394 -37.23 2.54 16.69
CA ASP A 394 -37.65 3.64 17.57
C ASP A 394 -38.43 3.22 18.84
N ILE A 395 -38.08 3.81 19.99
CA ILE A 395 -38.72 3.56 21.29
C ILE A 395 -39.73 4.67 21.64
N LYS A 396 -40.95 4.28 22.01
CA LYS A 396 -41.96 5.15 22.65
C LYS A 396 -42.17 4.69 24.10
N ILE A 397 -41.82 5.54 25.07
CA ILE A 397 -41.98 5.31 26.51
C ILE A 397 -43.42 5.62 26.98
N SER A 398 -43.83 5.04 28.11
CA SER A 398 -45.15 5.28 28.70
C SER A 398 -45.22 6.60 29.49
N LEU A 399 -46.44 7.04 29.83
CA LEU A 399 -46.67 8.25 30.63
C LEU A 399 -46.15 8.06 32.07
N GLU A 400 -46.30 6.86 32.62
CA GLU A 400 -45.82 6.48 33.95
C GLU A 400 -44.28 6.46 34.01
N GLU A 401 -43.61 6.01 32.93
CA GLU A 401 -42.15 6.06 32.81
C GLU A 401 -41.64 7.51 32.73
N TYR A 402 -42.36 8.37 32.00
CA TYR A 402 -42.06 9.80 31.92
C TYR A 402 -42.22 10.50 33.29
N GLU A 403 -43.30 10.23 34.03
CA GLU A 403 -43.46 10.74 35.41
C GLU A 403 -42.37 10.23 36.37
N PHE A 404 -41.97 8.95 36.23
CA PHE A 404 -40.90 8.37 37.04
C PHE A 404 -39.56 9.08 36.80
N LEU A 405 -39.26 9.46 35.55
CA LEU A 405 -38.07 10.23 35.19
C LEU A 405 -38.10 11.66 35.77
N ILE A 406 -39.26 12.33 35.79
CA ILE A 406 -39.40 13.66 36.41
C ILE A 406 -39.08 13.60 37.92
N ARG A 407 -39.68 12.67 38.65
CA ARG A 407 -39.44 12.49 40.11
C ARG A 407 -37.98 12.13 40.42
N LYS A 408 -37.24 11.57 39.46
CA LYS A 408 -35.79 11.28 39.55
C LYS A 408 -34.95 12.55 39.34
N ALA A 409 -35.36 13.44 38.44
CA ALA A 409 -34.70 14.74 38.21
C ALA A 409 -34.89 15.70 39.40
N GLU A 410 -36.08 15.75 40.00
CA GLU A 410 -36.36 16.59 41.18
C GLU A 410 -35.45 16.23 42.37
N LYS A 411 -35.24 14.93 42.62
CA LYS A 411 -34.30 14.44 43.65
C LYS A 411 -32.83 14.80 43.38
N ALA A 412 -32.43 14.98 42.13
CA ALA A 412 -31.09 15.49 41.80
C ALA A 412 -30.97 16.99 42.13
N GLY A 413 -32.04 17.77 41.99
CA GLY A 413 -32.10 19.19 42.35
C GLY A 413 -31.96 19.47 43.85
N GLU A 414 -32.38 18.54 44.71
CA GLU A 414 -32.14 18.63 46.17
C GLU A 414 -30.69 18.33 46.58
N PHE A 415 -29.95 17.55 45.78
CA PHE A 415 -28.56 17.17 46.07
C PHE A 415 -27.62 18.38 45.95
N LEU A 416 -27.68 19.08 44.81
CA LEU A 416 -26.90 20.29 44.52
C LEU A 416 -27.06 21.40 45.58
N ARG A 417 -28.23 21.51 46.21
CA ARG A 417 -28.52 22.53 47.23
C ARG A 417 -27.88 22.23 48.60
N ARG A 418 -27.29 21.04 48.80
CA ARG A 418 -26.69 20.59 50.07
C ARG A 418 -25.17 20.59 50.07
N GLU A 419 -24.53 20.52 48.91
CA GLU A 419 -23.05 20.44 48.82
C GLU A 419 -22.37 21.79 49.10
N SER A 420 -23.04 22.91 48.84
CA SER A 420 -22.48 24.26 49.02
C SER A 420 -22.15 24.64 50.48
N SER A 421 -22.61 23.89 51.48
CA SER A 421 -22.41 24.23 52.91
C SER A 421 -21.39 23.35 53.65
N ASN A 422 -20.98 22.21 53.09
CA ASN A 422 -20.22 21.18 53.81
C ASN A 422 -18.82 20.91 53.20
N MET A 423 -18.07 21.97 52.90
CA MET A 423 -16.70 21.86 52.34
C MET A 423 -15.66 21.44 53.41
N SER A 424 -15.75 20.20 53.88
CA SER A 424 -14.68 19.55 54.67
C SER A 424 -13.70 18.86 53.72
N ILE A 425 -12.43 19.26 53.74
CA ILE A 425 -11.43 18.86 52.74
C ILE A 425 -11.07 17.37 52.91
N THR A 426 -11.52 16.53 51.98
CA THR A 426 -11.05 15.15 51.82
C THR A 426 -9.61 15.12 51.31
N SER A 427 -8.91 14.00 51.54
CA SER A 427 -7.48 13.87 51.23
C SER A 427 -7.14 13.95 49.74
N GLU A 428 -8.10 13.61 48.86
CA GLU A 428 -7.88 13.58 47.40
C GLU A 428 -7.80 15.00 46.81
N ASN A 429 -8.72 15.89 47.21
CA ASN A 429 -8.68 17.32 46.82
C ASN A 429 -7.34 17.97 47.19
N LYS A 430 -6.66 17.51 48.25
CA LYS A 430 -5.35 18.02 48.67
C LYS A 430 -4.22 17.61 47.72
N TYR A 431 -4.30 16.43 47.09
CA TYR A 431 -3.35 16.01 46.05
C TYR A 431 -3.61 16.73 44.72
N GLU A 432 -4.87 16.83 44.30
CA GLU A 432 -5.26 17.54 43.08
C GLU A 432 -4.87 19.04 43.15
N THR A 433 -5.15 19.70 44.27
CA THR A 433 -4.71 21.10 44.51
C THR A 433 -3.19 21.24 44.46
N GLN A 434 -2.42 20.22 44.89
CA GLN A 434 -0.95 20.23 44.77
C GLN A 434 -0.45 19.98 43.34
N LEU A 435 -1.16 19.17 42.55
CA LEU A 435 -0.84 18.95 41.14
C LEU A 435 -1.09 20.24 40.34
N LEU A 436 -2.28 20.83 40.45
CA LEU A 436 -2.64 22.11 39.84
C LEU A 436 -1.68 23.24 40.24
N LYS A 437 -1.20 23.25 41.51
CA LYS A 437 -0.18 24.22 41.95
C LYS A 437 1.16 24.03 41.23
N LYS A 438 1.61 22.80 40.99
CA LYS A 438 2.84 22.52 40.23
C LYS A 438 2.68 22.89 38.75
N GLU A 439 1.53 22.60 38.15
CA GLU A 439 1.23 22.99 36.77
C GLU A 439 1.20 24.51 36.60
N LEU A 440 0.61 25.23 37.57
CA LEU A 440 0.63 26.70 37.61
C LEU A 440 2.06 27.24 37.73
N GLU A 441 2.91 26.62 38.56
CA GLU A 441 4.33 27.02 38.71
C GLU A 441 5.12 26.80 37.41
N ILE A 442 4.93 25.65 36.74
CA ILE A 442 5.49 25.37 35.41
C ILE A 442 4.98 26.38 34.37
N ALA A 443 3.68 26.71 34.39
CA ALA A 443 3.08 27.70 33.49
C ALA A 443 3.65 29.12 33.73
N ILE A 444 3.93 29.49 34.98
CA ILE A 444 4.58 30.77 35.33
C ILE A 444 6.01 30.83 34.78
N VAL A 445 6.80 29.76 34.92
CA VAL A 445 8.16 29.68 34.34
C VAL A 445 8.10 29.80 32.80
N LYS A 446 7.21 29.04 32.16
CA LYS A 446 6.98 29.09 30.70
C LYS A 446 6.51 30.48 30.24
N ASN A 447 5.70 31.18 31.03
CA ASN A 447 5.28 32.55 30.72
C ASN A 447 6.45 33.56 30.79
N ARG A 448 7.37 33.39 31.76
CA ARG A 448 8.60 34.21 31.86
C ARG A 448 9.50 34.00 30.64
N GLU A 449 9.74 32.75 30.24
CA GLU A 449 10.50 32.47 29.01
C GLU A 449 9.87 33.10 27.76
N LEU A 450 8.54 33.03 27.62
CA LEU A 450 7.84 33.62 26.48
C LEU A 450 7.95 35.15 26.47
N ARG A 451 7.95 35.82 27.62
CA ARG A 451 8.23 37.27 27.71
C ARG A 451 9.66 37.60 27.25
N THR A 452 10.67 36.87 27.74
CA THR A 452 12.06 37.09 27.31
C THR A 452 12.25 36.83 25.81
N ARG A 453 11.57 35.83 25.23
CA ARG A 453 11.58 35.60 23.78
C ARG A 453 10.86 36.70 23.01
N LEU A 454 9.78 37.28 23.55
CA LEU A 454 9.08 38.43 22.97
C LEU A 454 9.94 39.70 22.99
N GLU A 455 10.62 39.99 24.10
CA GLU A 455 11.57 41.11 24.23
C GLU A 455 12.73 40.98 23.22
N GLN A 456 13.25 39.76 23.03
CA GLN A 456 14.24 39.46 21.98
C GLN A 456 13.68 39.56 20.55
N ALA A 457 12.38 39.33 20.34
CA ALA A 457 11.75 39.52 19.04
C ALA A 457 11.51 41.00 18.73
N VAL A 458 11.04 41.79 19.70
CA VAL A 458 10.84 43.24 19.57
C VAL A 458 12.16 43.96 19.27
N THR A 459 13.22 43.69 20.05
CA THR A 459 14.54 44.29 19.82
C THR A 459 15.15 43.93 18.45
N ARG A 460 14.85 42.74 17.91
CA ARG A 460 15.22 42.37 16.52
C ARG A 460 14.37 43.09 15.48
N ALA A 461 13.07 43.27 15.72
CA ALA A 461 12.18 44.01 14.83
C ALA A 461 12.57 45.49 14.73
N GLU A 462 12.83 46.16 15.86
CA GLU A 462 13.36 47.52 15.89
C GLU A 462 14.70 47.66 15.15
N ALA A 463 15.60 46.67 15.27
CA ALA A 463 16.87 46.67 14.57
C ALA A 463 16.68 46.52 13.04
N ALA A 464 15.69 45.72 12.62
CA ALA A 464 15.33 45.58 11.21
C ALA A 464 14.70 46.87 10.65
N GLU A 465 13.82 47.53 11.39
CA GLU A 465 13.21 48.82 11.00
C GLU A 465 14.24 49.95 10.87
N LYS A 466 15.22 49.99 11.79
CA LYS A 466 16.38 50.90 11.72
C LYS A 466 17.28 50.57 10.51
N ALA A 467 17.33 49.30 10.08
CA ALA A 467 18.05 48.92 8.86
C ALA A 467 17.29 49.23 7.56
N THR A 468 15.96 49.04 7.52
CA THR A 468 15.15 49.36 6.33
C THR A 468 15.13 50.86 6.04
N THR A 469 14.93 51.69 7.07
CA THR A 469 14.97 53.15 6.92
C THR A 469 16.32 53.66 6.40
N ILE A 470 17.44 53.09 6.83
CA ILE A 470 18.78 53.40 6.27
C ILE A 470 18.90 52.99 4.79
N LEU A 471 18.33 51.85 4.39
CA LEU A 471 18.35 51.36 3.00
C LEU A 471 17.44 52.19 2.09
N GLU A 472 16.26 52.61 2.57
CA GLU A 472 15.35 53.51 1.86
C GLU A 472 16.00 54.88 1.63
N ASP A 473 16.69 55.42 2.63
CA ASP A 473 17.38 56.71 2.49
C ASP A 473 18.57 56.62 1.52
N GLN A 474 19.30 55.50 1.50
CA GLN A 474 20.28 55.23 0.44
C GLN A 474 19.65 55.09 -0.95
N GLN A 475 18.50 54.40 -1.06
CA GLN A 475 17.78 54.23 -2.31
C GLN A 475 17.29 55.58 -2.87
N LYS A 476 16.73 56.44 -2.01
CA LYS A 476 16.33 57.81 -2.34
C LYS A 476 17.51 58.63 -2.87
N ARG A 477 18.64 58.65 -2.16
CA ARG A 477 19.88 59.35 -2.62
C ARG A 477 20.36 58.83 -3.98
N ARG A 478 20.29 57.52 -4.24
CA ARG A 478 20.62 56.91 -5.55
C ARG A 478 19.63 57.32 -6.65
N GLN A 479 18.33 57.47 -6.34
CA GLN A 479 17.33 57.97 -7.29
C GLN A 479 17.54 59.44 -7.61
N GLU A 480 17.77 60.29 -6.60
CA GLU A 480 18.11 61.71 -6.79
C GLU A 480 19.37 61.89 -7.64
N GLN A 481 20.43 61.11 -7.38
CA GLN A 481 21.66 61.16 -8.18
C GLN A 481 21.40 60.77 -9.65
N LYS A 482 20.61 59.72 -9.90
CA LYS A 482 20.18 59.34 -11.26
C LYS A 482 19.37 60.43 -11.95
N GLN A 483 18.47 61.11 -11.23
CA GLN A 483 17.70 62.24 -11.77
C GLN A 483 18.61 63.44 -12.10
N ARG A 484 19.55 63.80 -11.22
CA ARG A 484 20.54 64.88 -11.48
C ARG A 484 21.41 64.58 -12.70
N ILE A 485 21.90 63.34 -12.85
CA ILE A 485 22.67 62.91 -14.03
C ILE A 485 21.81 62.99 -15.30
N LYS A 486 20.54 62.53 -15.25
CA LYS A 486 19.62 62.63 -16.39
C LYS A 486 19.37 64.08 -16.80
N ALA A 487 19.16 64.99 -15.84
CA ALA A 487 18.97 66.41 -16.09
C ALA A 487 20.22 67.06 -16.72
N ALA A 488 21.41 66.75 -16.22
CA ALA A 488 22.67 67.25 -16.79
C ALA A 488 22.89 66.77 -18.24
N ILE A 489 22.54 65.51 -18.56
CA ILE A 489 22.63 64.97 -19.93
C ILE A 489 21.61 65.65 -20.88
N VAL A 490 20.44 66.07 -20.38
CA VAL A 490 19.47 66.84 -21.16
C VAL A 490 20.00 68.25 -21.43
N GLY A 491 20.44 68.98 -20.40
CA GLY A 491 21.00 70.32 -20.55
C GLY A 491 22.21 70.36 -21.50
N LEU A 492 23.12 69.38 -21.43
CA LEU A 492 24.25 69.29 -22.37
C LEU A 492 23.82 69.04 -23.82
N ARG A 493 22.69 68.34 -24.06
CA ARG A 493 22.12 68.20 -25.42
C ARG A 493 21.52 69.52 -25.89
N GLU A 494 20.79 70.22 -25.02
CA GLU A 494 20.16 71.51 -25.32
C GLU A 494 21.22 72.59 -25.61
N GLU A 495 22.32 72.64 -24.85
CA GLU A 495 23.48 73.51 -25.14
C GLU A 495 24.16 73.14 -26.47
N SER A 496 24.29 71.84 -26.78
CA SER A 496 24.90 71.38 -28.03
C SER A 496 24.08 71.80 -29.25
N THR A 497 22.77 71.53 -29.24
CA THR A 497 21.88 71.96 -30.34
C THR A 497 21.75 73.47 -30.42
N SER A 498 21.86 74.19 -29.30
CA SER A 498 21.89 75.67 -29.30
C SER A 498 23.16 76.25 -29.93
N ARG A 499 24.29 75.53 -29.89
CA ARG A 499 25.53 75.94 -30.61
C ARG A 499 25.48 75.62 -32.09
N GLU A 500 24.92 74.46 -32.47
CA GLU A 500 24.73 74.09 -33.89
C GLU A 500 23.76 75.01 -34.64
N LEU A 501 22.89 75.74 -33.91
CA LEU A 501 21.97 76.75 -34.45
C LEU A 501 22.51 78.19 -34.38
N SER A 502 23.77 78.39 -34.00
CA SER A 502 24.39 79.72 -33.80
C SER A 502 25.74 79.88 -34.51
N SER A 503 25.94 79.13 -35.60
CA SER A 503 27.07 79.19 -36.53
C SER A 503 26.60 79.04 -37.98
#